data_AF-A0A317W4A4-F1
#
_entry.id   AF-A0A317W4A4-F1
#
_cell.length_a   1.000
_cell.length_b   1.000
_cell.length_c   1.000
_cell.angle_alpha   90.00
_cell.angle_beta   90.00
_cell.angle_gamma   90.00
#
_symmetry.space_group_name_H-M   'P 1'
#
loop_
_entity.id
_entity.type
_entity.pdbx_description
1 polymer ?
#
loop_
_entity_poly.entity_id
_entity_poly.type
_entity_poly.pdbx_seq_one_letter_code
_entity_poly.pdbx_strand_id
1 'polypeptide(L)'
;MKATPQQDSIHHFITGGPAGRQCTHKEVISNAQVAVLGGSDTALFTMNQRLRFLATNPAVQAKLRAELDTICNAGGELTVESTRKLPYLNGVLNEGLRLGNPAPIGVPVKTPHGGLQLGETYVPGNVEVKVPFRVTLKTLDGSPRGIASSLSAGLGKFLS
;
A
#
# COMPACT_ATOMS: atom_id res chain seq x y z
N MET A 1 40.48 -10.46 -10.12
CA MET A 1 39.10 -10.97 -10.07
C MET A 1 38.13 -9.80 -10.16
N LYS A 2 37.52 -9.53 -11.32
CA LYS A 2 36.42 -8.57 -11.40
C LYS A 2 35.18 -9.28 -10.88
N ALA A 3 34.58 -8.79 -9.80
CA ALA A 3 33.30 -9.31 -9.32
C ALA A 3 32.27 -9.20 -10.45
N THR A 4 31.55 -10.29 -10.70
CA THR A 4 30.42 -10.27 -11.63
C THR A 4 29.45 -9.19 -11.15
N PRO A 5 29.04 -8.23 -11.99
CA PRO A 5 28.12 -7.18 -11.57
C PRO A 5 26.83 -7.82 -11.05
N GLN A 6 26.44 -7.50 -9.82
CA GLN A 6 25.17 -7.94 -9.28
C GLN A 6 24.05 -7.28 -10.10
N GLN A 7 23.20 -8.12 -10.72
CA GLN A 7 22.07 -7.63 -11.50
C GLN A 7 20.97 -7.19 -10.54
N ASP A 8 20.98 -5.90 -10.20
CA ASP A 8 19.92 -5.24 -9.43
C ASP A 8 19.07 -4.34 -10.34
N SER A 9 18.04 -3.71 -9.77
CA SER A 9 17.16 -2.80 -10.52
C SER A 9 17.91 -1.60 -11.11
N ILE A 10 18.98 -1.13 -10.46
CA ILE A 10 19.80 0.01 -10.92
C ILE A 10 20.63 -0.39 -12.15
N HIS A 11 21.22 -1.58 -12.11
CA HIS A 11 21.90 -2.18 -13.26
C HIS A 11 20.95 -2.29 -14.46
N HIS A 12 19.69 -2.68 -14.26
CA HIS A 12 18.68 -2.69 -15.33
C HIS A 12 18.34 -1.30 -15.86
N PHE A 13 18.26 -0.27 -15.00
CA PHE A 13 18.02 1.10 -15.47
C PHE A 13 19.17 1.67 -16.29
N ILE A 14 20.42 1.31 -15.97
CA ILE A 14 21.62 1.76 -16.69
C ILE A 14 21.78 1.02 -18.02
N THR A 15 21.55 -0.30 -18.02
CA THR A 15 21.71 -1.14 -19.22
C THR A 15 20.53 -1.11 -20.17
N GLY A 16 19.40 -0.53 -19.74
CA GLY A 16 18.20 -0.33 -20.55
C GLY A 16 17.17 -1.46 -20.49
N GLY A 17 17.44 -2.51 -19.70
CA GLY A 17 16.56 -3.66 -19.52
C GLY A 17 16.13 -4.34 -20.84
N PRO A 18 15.14 -5.25 -20.81
CA PRO A 18 14.60 -5.87 -22.03
C PRO A 18 13.78 -4.90 -22.89
N ALA A 19 13.43 -3.71 -22.37
CA ALA A 19 12.67 -2.68 -23.08
C ALA A 19 13.55 -1.68 -23.87
N GLY A 20 14.88 -1.78 -23.77
CA GLY A 20 15.84 -1.01 -24.57
C GLY A 20 16.00 0.48 -24.23
N ARG A 21 15.26 1.03 -23.25
CA ARG A 21 15.41 2.44 -22.82
C ARG A 21 16.37 2.56 -21.66
N GLN A 22 17.53 3.17 -21.91
CA GLN A 22 18.47 3.56 -20.85
C GLN A 22 17.97 4.81 -20.12
N CYS A 23 17.97 4.78 -18.79
CA CYS A 23 17.66 5.93 -17.97
C CYS A 23 18.89 6.84 -17.85
N THR A 24 18.69 8.15 -17.86
CA THR A 24 19.72 9.11 -17.52
C THR A 24 20.12 8.96 -16.05
N HIS A 25 21.36 9.33 -15.70
CA HIS A 25 21.83 9.28 -14.32
C HIS A 25 20.92 10.04 -13.33
N LYS A 26 20.31 11.14 -13.79
CA LYS A 26 19.33 11.91 -13.00
C LYS A 26 18.03 11.14 -12.77
N GLU A 27 17.49 10.47 -13.79
CA GLU A 27 16.30 9.62 -13.66
C GLU A 27 16.57 8.43 -12.73
N VAL A 28 17.75 7.80 -12.82
CA VAL A 28 18.14 6.68 -11.94
C VAL A 28 18.18 7.13 -10.48
N ILE A 29 18.85 8.25 -10.18
CA ILE A 29 18.88 8.80 -8.82
C ILE A 29 17.48 9.12 -8.33
N SER A 30 16.67 9.82 -9.14
CA SER A 30 15.30 10.19 -8.77
C SER A 30 14.45 8.96 -8.45
N ASN A 31 14.54 7.91 -9.27
CA ASN A 31 13.79 6.68 -9.06
C ASN A 31 14.27 5.93 -7.81
N ALA A 32 15.59 5.89 -7.57
CA ALA A 32 16.15 5.28 -6.37
C ALA A 32 15.68 6.01 -5.10
N GLN A 33 15.66 7.34 -5.11
CA GLN A 33 15.16 8.15 -4.00
C GLN A 33 13.68 7.86 -3.70
N VAL A 34 12.83 7.82 -4.73
CA VAL A 34 11.41 7.50 -4.56
C VAL A 34 11.21 6.08 -4.02
N ALA A 35 11.99 5.10 -4.48
CA ALA A 35 11.91 3.73 -4.00
C ALA A 35 12.29 3.62 -2.51
N VAL A 36 13.39 4.27 -2.10
CA VAL A 36 13.84 4.26 -0.71
C VAL A 36 12.84 4.96 0.20
N LEU A 37 12.41 6.18 -0.13
CA LEU A 37 11.47 6.94 0.70
C LEU A 37 10.08 6.28 0.74
N GLY A 38 9.57 5.85 -0.41
CA GLY A 38 8.26 5.22 -0.52
C GLY A 38 8.17 3.88 0.21
N GLY A 39 9.24 3.08 0.19
CA GLY A 39 9.27 1.76 0.82
C GLY A 39 9.60 1.78 2.30
N SER A 40 10.58 2.61 2.73
CA SER A 40 11.15 2.49 4.07
C SER A 40 10.20 3.03 5.15
N ASP A 41 9.77 4.28 5.01
CA ASP A 41 8.97 4.95 6.04
C ASP A 41 7.57 4.32 6.15
N THR A 42 6.96 3.97 5.02
CA THR A 42 5.63 3.35 5.00
C THR A 42 5.63 1.94 5.59
N ALA A 43 6.66 1.13 5.32
CA ALA A 43 6.81 -0.20 5.88
C ALA A 43 7.09 -0.14 7.38
N LEU A 44 8.00 0.74 7.82
CA LEU A 44 8.31 0.94 9.24
C LEU A 44 7.09 1.39 10.02
N PHE A 45 6.35 2.38 9.53
CA PHE A 45 5.12 2.85 10.18
C PHE A 45 4.10 1.72 10.31
N THR A 46 3.87 0.99 9.21
CA THR A 46 2.92 -0.11 9.17
C THR A 46 3.30 -1.22 10.16
N MET A 47 4.58 -1.59 10.22
CA MET A 47 5.07 -2.60 11.17
C MET A 47 4.90 -2.15 12.62
N ASN A 48 5.31 -0.92 12.94
CA ASN A 48 5.16 -0.36 14.28
C ASN A 48 3.71 -0.32 14.74
N GLN A 49 2.79 0.13 13.87
CA GLN A 49 1.38 0.18 14.21
C GLN A 49 0.79 -1.22 14.45
N ARG A 50 1.17 -2.22 13.64
CA ARG A 50 0.75 -3.62 13.85
C ARG A 50 1.23 -4.16 15.18
N LEU A 51 2.51 -3.97 15.51
CA LEU A 51 3.08 -4.39 16.80
C LEU A 51 2.39 -3.69 17.97
N ARG A 52 2.12 -2.39 17.84
CA ARG A 52 1.38 -1.62 18.85
C ARG A 52 -0.03 -2.18 19.06
N PHE A 53 -0.79 -2.44 17.98
CA PHE A 53 -2.14 -3.01 18.09
C PHE A 53 -2.14 -4.43 18.67
N LEU A 54 -1.15 -5.26 18.35
CA LEU A 54 -1.02 -6.59 18.95
C LEU A 54 -0.69 -6.49 20.44
N ALA A 55 0.24 -5.62 20.82
CA ALA A 55 0.61 -5.41 22.22
C ALA A 55 -0.55 -4.89 23.09
N THR A 56 -1.43 -4.04 22.53
CA THR A 56 -2.62 -3.54 23.25
C THR A 56 -3.81 -4.49 23.21
N ASN A 57 -3.78 -5.56 22.40
CA ASN A 57 -4.88 -6.52 22.27
C ASN A 57 -4.38 -7.96 22.45
N PRO A 58 -4.07 -8.39 23.69
CA PRO A 58 -3.49 -9.71 23.96
C PRO A 58 -4.32 -10.89 23.42
N ALA A 59 -5.66 -10.77 23.42
CA ALA A 59 -6.54 -11.80 22.87
C ALA A 59 -6.35 -12.00 21.35
N VAL A 60 -6.17 -10.91 20.59
CA VAL A 60 -5.88 -10.95 19.16
C VAL A 60 -4.50 -11.55 18.92
N GLN A 61 -3.51 -11.15 19.72
CA GLN A 61 -2.16 -11.71 19.66
C GLN A 61 -2.14 -13.22 19.93
N ALA A 62 -2.88 -13.69 20.95
CA ALA A 62 -2.98 -15.10 21.29
C ALA A 62 -3.61 -15.92 20.14
N LYS A 63 -4.68 -15.40 19.54
CA LYS A 63 -5.34 -16.05 18.40
C LYS A 63 -4.45 -16.09 17.16
N LEU A 64 -3.70 -15.02 16.89
CA LEU A 64 -2.74 -14.99 15.79
C LEU A 64 -1.59 -15.99 16.01
N ARG A 65 -1.08 -16.08 17.24
CA ARG A 65 -0.05 -17.06 17.60
C ARG A 65 -0.56 -18.48 17.40
N ALA A 66 -1.77 -18.79 17.87
CA ALA A 66 -2.37 -20.11 17.68
C ALA A 66 -2.48 -20.50 16.20
N GLU A 67 -2.80 -19.54 15.31
CA GLU A 67 -2.82 -19.79 13.87
C GLU A 67 -1.40 -20.06 13.31
N LEU A 68 -0.40 -19.28 13.71
CA LEU A 68 1.00 -19.49 13.28
C LEU A 68 1.58 -20.81 13.79
N ASP A 69 1.22 -21.20 15.02
CA ASP A 69 1.64 -22.45 15.64
C ASP A 69 1.17 -23.67 14.83
N THR A 70 0.09 -23.57 14.05
CA THR A 70 -0.34 -24.66 13.16
C THR A 70 0.70 -25.02 12.09
N ILE A 71 1.49 -24.05 11.64
CA ILE A 71 2.57 -24.26 10.67
C ILE A 71 3.81 -24.77 11.40
N CYS A 72 4.21 -24.12 12.49
CA CYS A 72 5.42 -24.46 13.22
C CYS A 72 5.35 -25.85 13.86
N ASN A 73 4.21 -26.22 14.45
CA ASN A 73 4.02 -27.53 15.08
C ASN A 73 3.93 -28.67 14.06
N ALA A 74 3.58 -28.37 12.81
CA ALA A 74 3.64 -29.33 11.71
C ALA A 74 5.06 -29.51 11.13
N GLY A 75 6.08 -28.87 11.73
CA GLY A 75 7.46 -28.89 11.25
C GLY A 75 7.68 -28.00 10.01
N GLY A 76 6.75 -27.11 9.69
CA GLY A 76 6.84 -26.19 8.56
C GLY A 76 7.69 -24.97 8.86
N GLU A 77 8.34 -24.42 7.83
CA GLU A 77 9.09 -23.17 7.89
C GLU A 77 8.18 -21.96 7.63
N LEU A 78 8.37 -20.89 8.42
CA LEU A 78 7.67 -19.61 8.24
C LEU A 78 8.24 -18.85 7.05
N THR A 79 7.77 -19.21 5.86
CA THR A 79 8.05 -18.51 4.60
C THR A 79 6.91 -17.57 4.20
N VAL A 80 7.16 -16.65 3.27
CA VAL A 80 6.13 -15.78 2.68
C VAL A 80 4.98 -16.62 2.10
N GLU A 81 5.28 -17.73 1.44
CA GLU A 81 4.25 -18.59 0.84
C GLU A 81 3.45 -19.39 1.87
N SER A 82 4.08 -19.81 2.97
CA SER A 82 3.39 -20.49 4.06
C SER A 82 2.40 -19.56 4.79
N THR A 83 2.80 -18.30 4.99
CA THR A 83 2.03 -17.30 5.76
C THR A 83 0.93 -16.64 4.93
N ARG A 84 1.07 -16.58 3.60
CA ARG A 84 0.05 -16.07 2.68
C ARG A 84 -1.31 -16.74 2.80
N LYS A 85 -1.33 -18.02 3.17
CA LYS A 85 -2.55 -18.83 3.27
C LYS A 85 -3.30 -18.66 4.59
N LEU A 86 -2.74 -17.92 5.55
CA LEU A 86 -3.29 -17.78 6.89
C LEU A 86 -4.39 -16.70 6.93
N PRO A 87 -5.67 -17.08 7.09
CA PRO A 87 -6.78 -16.14 7.00
C PRO A 87 -6.79 -15.13 8.15
N TYR A 88 -6.43 -15.52 9.38
CA TYR A 88 -6.45 -14.61 10.51
C TYR A 88 -5.28 -13.62 10.47
N LEU A 89 -4.09 -14.06 10.07
CA LEU A 89 -2.95 -13.17 9.78
C LEU A 89 -3.34 -12.13 8.72
N ASN A 90 -3.91 -12.55 7.59
CA ASN A 90 -4.38 -11.63 6.56
C ASN A 90 -5.44 -10.65 7.11
N GLY A 91 -6.37 -11.14 7.93
CA GLY A 91 -7.35 -10.30 8.63
C GLY A 91 -6.71 -9.24 9.53
N VAL A 92 -5.71 -9.62 10.34
CA VAL A 92 -4.96 -8.71 11.22
C VAL A 92 -4.19 -7.67 10.39
N LEU A 93 -3.57 -8.09 9.28
CA LEU A 93 -2.84 -7.17 8.40
C LEU A 93 -3.78 -6.15 7.74
N ASN A 94 -4.94 -6.61 7.25
CA ASN A 94 -5.96 -5.77 6.62
C ASN A 94 -6.56 -4.79 7.63
N GLU A 95 -6.94 -5.27 8.82
CA GLU A 95 -7.49 -4.43 9.87
C GLU A 95 -6.45 -3.44 10.40
N GLY A 96 -5.19 -3.87 10.51
CA GLY A 96 -4.07 -2.99 10.85
C GLY A 96 -3.91 -1.84 9.86
N LEU A 97 -4.03 -2.12 8.56
CA LEU A 97 -4.00 -1.07 7.51
C LEU A 97 -5.25 -0.18 7.53
N ARG A 98 -6.42 -0.73 7.87
CA ARG A 98 -7.66 0.04 8.04
C ARG A 98 -7.55 1.05 9.19
N LEU A 99 -6.99 0.62 10.32
CA LEU A 99 -6.84 1.45 11.53
C LEU A 99 -5.63 2.40 11.48
N GLY A 100 -4.53 1.94 10.88
CA GLY A 100 -3.22 2.59 10.86
C GLY A 100 -2.62 2.65 9.45
N ASN A 101 -3.31 3.33 8.53
CA ASN A 101 -2.82 3.53 7.17
C ASN A 101 -1.60 4.50 7.15
N PRO A 102 -0.44 4.11 6.57
CA PRO A 102 0.75 4.98 6.44
C PRO A 102 0.54 6.20 5.54
N ALA A 103 -0.46 6.18 4.65
CA ALA A 103 -0.79 7.27 3.73
C ALA A 103 -2.25 7.72 3.92
N PRO A 104 -2.61 8.38 5.04
CA PRO A 104 -4.00 8.67 5.39
C PRO A 104 -4.71 9.65 4.45
N ILE A 105 -3.96 10.49 3.72
CA ILE A 105 -4.47 11.53 2.81
C ILE A 105 -4.33 11.13 1.32
N GLY A 106 -3.63 10.03 1.04
CA GLY A 106 -3.34 9.55 -0.32
C GLY A 106 -2.35 10.41 -1.09
N VAL A 107 -1.95 9.92 -2.28
CA VAL A 107 -1.09 10.65 -3.21
C VAL A 107 -1.95 11.63 -4.00
N PRO A 108 -1.55 12.89 -4.16
CA PRO A 108 -2.32 13.85 -4.94
C PRO A 108 -2.37 13.47 -6.41
N VAL A 109 -3.55 13.60 -7.02
CA VAL A 109 -3.77 13.40 -8.45
C VAL A 109 -4.27 14.70 -9.06
N LYS A 110 -3.77 15.05 -10.25
CA LYS A 110 -4.26 16.21 -10.99
C LYS A 110 -5.42 15.83 -11.90
N THR A 111 -6.46 16.65 -11.94
CA THR A 111 -7.55 16.47 -12.91
C THR A 111 -7.07 16.72 -14.34
N PRO A 112 -7.64 16.02 -15.35
CA PRO A 112 -7.37 16.30 -16.75
C PRO A 112 -7.66 17.75 -17.12
N HIS A 113 -7.09 18.25 -18.21
CA HIS A 113 -7.30 19.64 -18.66
C HIS A 113 -8.77 20.03 -18.84
N GLY A 114 -9.63 19.08 -19.27
CA GLY A 114 -11.08 19.29 -19.43
C GLY A 114 -11.90 19.23 -18.13
N GLY A 115 -11.25 19.07 -16.98
CA GLY A 115 -11.92 18.80 -15.70
C GLY A 115 -12.43 17.36 -15.59
N LEU A 116 -13.10 17.08 -14.48
CA LEU A 116 -13.62 15.75 -14.15
C LEU A 116 -14.97 15.88 -13.43
N GLN A 117 -15.99 15.17 -13.92
CA GLN A 117 -17.27 15.03 -13.23
C GLN A 117 -17.19 13.89 -12.21
N LEU A 118 -17.33 14.22 -10.91
CA LEU A 118 -17.36 13.29 -9.79
C LEU A 118 -18.76 13.25 -9.17
N GLY A 119 -19.59 12.31 -9.60
CA GLY A 119 -21.00 12.27 -9.21
C GLY A 119 -21.71 13.55 -9.65
N GLU A 120 -22.28 14.26 -8.70
CA GLU A 120 -22.97 15.54 -8.93
C GLU A 120 -22.02 16.74 -9.00
N THR A 121 -20.76 16.58 -8.61
CA THR A 121 -19.79 17.68 -8.52
C THR A 121 -18.85 17.71 -9.72
N TYR A 122 -18.82 18.84 -10.44
CA TYR A 122 -17.81 19.10 -11.47
C TYR A 122 -16.53 19.67 -10.85
N VAL A 123 -15.39 19.04 -11.11
CA VAL A 123 -14.07 19.54 -10.69
C VAL A 123 -13.36 20.15 -11.91
N PRO A 124 -12.96 21.43 -11.87
CA PRO A 124 -12.23 22.07 -12.97
C PRO A 124 -10.90 21.37 -13.31
N GLY A 125 -10.40 21.64 -14.51
CA GLY A 125 -9.13 21.08 -14.97
C GLY A 125 -7.91 21.64 -14.23
N ASN A 126 -6.84 20.83 -14.17
CA ASN A 126 -5.58 21.16 -13.52
C ASN A 126 -5.67 21.39 -12.00
N VAL A 127 -6.69 20.86 -11.34
CA VAL A 127 -6.87 20.94 -9.89
C VAL A 127 -6.25 19.70 -9.24
N GLU A 128 -5.51 19.91 -8.14
CA GLU A 128 -4.98 18.82 -7.32
C GLU A 128 -6.09 18.28 -6.40
N VAL A 129 -6.40 17.00 -6.54
CA VAL A 129 -7.40 16.28 -5.76
C VAL A 129 -6.71 15.24 -4.88
N LYS A 130 -7.14 15.14 -3.62
CA LYS A 130 -6.65 14.14 -2.66
C LYS A 130 -7.82 13.34 -2.13
N VAL A 131 -7.65 12.04 -2.02
CA VAL A 131 -8.66 11.14 -1.43
C VAL A 131 -8.20 10.79 -0.01
N PRO A 132 -8.89 11.31 1.03
CA PRO A 132 -8.52 11.00 2.40
C PRO A 132 -8.90 9.56 2.74
N PHE A 133 -8.00 8.60 2.46
CA PHE A 133 -8.20 7.17 2.70
C PHE A 133 -8.68 6.87 4.12
N ARG A 134 -8.17 7.60 5.13
CA ARG A 134 -8.57 7.38 6.53
C ARG A 134 -10.06 7.68 6.76
N VAL A 135 -10.61 8.68 6.08
CA VAL A 135 -12.04 9.03 6.19
C VAL A 135 -12.85 8.01 5.40
N THR A 136 -12.48 7.74 4.15
CA THR A 136 -13.18 6.79 3.29
C THR A 136 -13.29 5.40 3.93
N LEU A 137 -12.20 4.86 4.48
CA LEU A 137 -12.20 3.53 5.11
C LEU A 137 -13.01 3.47 6.42
N LYS A 138 -13.27 4.61 7.06
CA LYS A 138 -14.12 4.73 8.25
C LYS A 138 -15.58 5.03 7.92
N THR A 139 -15.89 5.48 6.71
CA THR A 139 -17.29 5.74 6.31
C THR A 139 -17.93 4.53 5.63
N LEU A 140 -17.12 3.58 5.14
CA LEU A 140 -17.60 2.34 4.54
C LEU A 140 -18.01 1.27 5.57
N ASP A 141 -17.77 1.50 6.87
CA ASP A 141 -18.16 0.60 7.96
C ASP A 141 -19.63 0.75 8.41
N GLY A 142 -20.43 1.54 7.68
CA GLY A 142 -21.83 1.79 8.01
C GLY A 142 -22.04 2.81 9.14
N SER A 143 -20.98 3.48 9.60
CA SER A 143 -21.09 4.59 10.55
C SER A 143 -21.99 5.71 9.97
N PRO A 144 -23.03 6.17 10.69
CA PRO A 144 -24.11 7.03 10.18
C PRO A 144 -23.68 8.47 9.84
N ARG A 145 -22.38 8.76 9.75
CA ARG A 145 -21.85 10.13 9.57
C ARG A 145 -21.10 10.35 8.25
N GLY A 146 -21.20 9.45 7.27
CA GLY A 146 -20.46 9.54 6.02
C GLY A 146 -21.33 9.60 4.76
N ILE A 147 -21.05 10.61 3.92
CA ILE A 147 -21.25 10.81 2.47
C ILE A 147 -21.16 9.54 1.57
N ALA A 148 -21.87 8.47 1.93
CA ALA A 148 -21.75 7.15 1.32
C ALA A 148 -22.37 7.05 -0.09
N SER A 149 -23.21 8.00 -0.51
CA SER A 149 -23.93 7.87 -1.77
C SER A 149 -23.14 8.32 -3.02
N SER A 150 -22.20 9.26 -2.91
CA SER A 150 -21.59 9.88 -4.10
C SER A 150 -20.26 9.26 -4.55
N LEU A 151 -19.50 8.60 -3.67
CA LEU A 151 -18.16 8.09 -4.00
C LEU A 151 -18.16 6.68 -4.63
N SER A 152 -19.17 5.85 -4.33
CA SER A 152 -19.30 4.50 -4.90
C SER A 152 -19.42 4.52 -6.44
N ALA A 153 -20.00 5.58 -7.02
CA ALA A 153 -20.13 5.73 -8.46
C ALA A 153 -18.83 6.16 -9.17
N GLY A 154 -17.89 6.79 -8.44
CA GLY A 154 -16.66 7.33 -9.03
C GLY A 154 -15.55 6.30 -9.24
N LEU A 155 -15.43 5.32 -8.35
CA LEU A 155 -14.33 4.33 -8.40
C LEU A 155 -14.46 3.35 -9.59
N GLY A 156 -15.69 3.07 -10.05
CA GLY A 156 -15.92 2.20 -11.21
C GLY A 156 -15.44 2.80 -12.54
N LYS A 157 -15.27 4.13 -12.61
CA LYS A 157 -14.76 4.82 -13.81
C LYS A 157 -13.24 5.05 -13.78
N PHE A 158 -12.56 4.71 -12.69
CA PHE A 158 -11.10 4.87 -12.56
C PHE A 158 -10.34 3.58 -12.94
N LEU A 159 -11.05 2.46 -13.14
CA LEU A 159 -10.49 1.15 -13.50
C LEU A 159 -10.91 0.65 -14.89
N SER A 160 -11.43 1.53 -15.75
CA SER A 160 -11.67 1.28 -17.18
C SER A 160 -11.07 2.38 -18.02
#